data_AF-A0A381XQS0-F1
#
_entry.id   AF-A0A381XQS0-F1
#
_cell.length_a   1.000
_cell.length_b   1.000
_cell.length_c   1.000
_cell.angle_alpha   90.00
_cell.angle_beta   90.00
_cell.angle_gamma   90.00
#
_symmetry.space_group_name_H-M   'P 1'
#
loop_
_entity.id
_entity.type
_entity.pdbx_description
1 polymer ?
#
loop_
_entity_poly.entity_id
_entity_poly.type
_entity_poly.pdbx_seq_one_letter_code
_entity_poly.pdbx_strand_id
1 'polypeptide(L)'
;LDIAAEARSLGIIENEFNVLRDDEFEVRRGWLGLALLYADKQEVIPFISGTADLEFRIASAISVMTTDKRPSVAFLTGFGASEGTTEFPSLRRALTERYEISSIDLSGDTSLGLDPNNTDLVVVAGPKEPIPEARIKEIENFISGGGGALILVDKHQISLETPTTSLVMTGLEEFLEKRGIRIDEGLVMDYVSNSNISMGPQGLFNVIRPYPLWPIALKGNLHATTRDLNGLSVGWATALSVADSAQDIEKLWITTEAGGIQPPNSLIMPDALLQPDPDGLQTVTLAVALTGGNAESSENTAPAGRIIVVGDMDFLEESFVQVSPDNLIFAENAVDWLAQDEALISIRSKTRTPPPMVFTSDLQKAGLRWGNLIGIPLVVVFFGVMKVTGRRRRAEARWGDIIT
;
A
#
# COMPACT_ATOMS: atom_id res chain seq x y z
N LEU A 1 36.54 6.96 26.22
CA LEU A 1 36.89 5.53 26.04
C LEU A 1 35.74 4.62 26.46
N ASP A 2 34.99 4.94 27.54
CA ASP A 2 33.79 4.18 27.94
C ASP A 2 32.64 4.19 26.93
N ILE A 3 32.24 5.36 26.41
CA ILE A 3 31.05 5.47 25.53
C ILE A 3 31.18 4.61 24.25
N ALA A 4 32.39 4.46 23.71
CA ALA A 4 32.64 3.63 22.53
C ALA A 4 32.58 2.13 22.83
N ALA A 5 33.00 1.71 24.03
CA ALA A 5 32.89 0.33 24.47
C ALA A 5 31.43 -0.02 24.80
N GLU A 6 30.72 0.89 25.46
CA GLU A 6 29.30 0.79 25.78
C GLU A 6 28.44 0.72 24.50
N ALA A 7 28.64 1.64 23.56
CA ALA A 7 27.95 1.63 22.27
C ALA A 7 28.14 0.30 21.52
N ARG A 8 29.38 -0.22 21.46
CA ARG A 8 29.65 -1.53 20.84
C ARG A 8 29.00 -2.68 21.59
N SER A 9 28.99 -2.65 22.92
CA SER A 9 28.35 -3.69 23.75
C SER A 9 26.83 -3.73 23.54
N LEU A 10 26.24 -2.57 23.24
CA LEU A 10 24.82 -2.43 22.91
C LEU A 10 24.51 -2.67 21.42
N GLY A 11 25.49 -3.03 20.58
CA GLY A 11 25.28 -3.29 19.15
C GLY A 11 25.22 -2.05 18.25
N ILE A 12 25.62 -0.88 18.73
CA ILE A 12 25.70 0.36 17.94
C ILE A 12 27.01 0.37 17.16
N ILE A 13 26.91 0.57 15.84
CA ILE A 13 28.05 0.51 14.93
C ILE A 13 28.70 1.88 14.71
N GLU A 14 30.01 1.87 14.53
CA GLU A 14 30.81 3.06 14.20
C GLU A 14 30.65 3.38 12.71
N ASN A 15 30.33 4.63 12.39
CA ASN A 15 30.07 5.11 11.03
C ASN A 15 30.93 6.32 10.68
N GLU A 16 31.13 6.54 9.39
CA GLU A 16 31.82 7.70 8.82
C GLU A 16 30.83 8.81 8.47
N PHE A 17 31.08 10.00 8.99
CA PHE A 17 30.29 11.21 8.76
C PHE A 17 31.09 12.19 7.92
N ASN A 18 30.47 12.69 6.86
CA ASN A 18 31.02 13.80 6.09
C ASN A 18 30.58 15.10 6.75
N VAL A 19 31.53 15.82 7.35
CA VAL A 19 31.28 17.10 8.01
C VAL A 19 31.87 18.21 7.13
N LEU A 20 31.03 19.15 6.68
CA LEU A 20 31.50 20.34 6.00
C LEU A 20 31.81 21.40 7.05
N ARG A 21 33.09 21.73 7.21
CA ARG A 21 33.55 22.78 8.13
C ARG A 21 34.50 23.70 7.38
N ASP A 22 34.24 25.00 7.43
CA ASP A 22 35.08 26.03 6.80
C ASP A 22 35.43 25.71 5.33
N ASP A 23 34.43 25.28 4.55
CA ASP A 23 34.53 24.91 3.13
C ASP A 23 35.42 23.68 2.80
N GLU A 24 35.81 22.87 3.81
CA GLU A 24 36.46 21.56 3.61
C GLU A 24 35.54 20.40 4.03
N PHE A 25 35.55 19.33 3.21
CA PHE A 25 34.90 18.06 3.56
C PHE A 25 35.85 17.23 4.41
N GLU A 26 35.52 17.05 5.70
CA GLU A 26 36.27 16.20 6.61
C GLU A 26 35.47 14.92 6.91
N VAL A 27 36.09 13.74 6.73
CA VAL A 27 35.49 12.46 7.13
C VAL A 27 35.82 12.21 8.59
N ARG A 28 34.80 12.11 9.44
CA ARG A 28 34.95 11.81 10.87
C ARG A 28 34.25 10.50 11.22
N ARG A 29 34.88 9.66 12.05
CA ARG A 29 34.25 8.45 12.57
C ARG A 29 33.51 8.75 13.88
N GLY A 30 32.34 8.17 14.04
CA GLY A 30 31.52 8.33 15.25
C GLY A 30 30.41 7.30 15.36
N TRP A 31 29.60 7.41 16.41
CA TRP A 31 28.44 6.55 16.64
C TRP A 31 27.19 7.40 16.64
N LEU A 32 26.16 6.96 15.92
CA LEU A 32 24.84 7.59 15.92
C LEU A 32 23.80 6.47 15.86
N GLY A 33 23.54 5.85 17.01
CA GLY A 33 22.54 4.80 17.18
C GLY A 33 21.77 5.00 18.48
N LEU A 34 20.80 4.13 18.72
CA LEU A 34 19.95 4.17 19.91
C LEU A 34 19.78 2.75 20.44
N ALA A 35 19.95 2.56 21.74
CA ALA A 35 19.57 1.33 22.42
C ALA A 35 18.48 1.67 23.44
N LEU A 36 17.40 0.91 23.41
CA LEU A 36 16.28 1.01 24.33
C LEU A 36 16.32 -0.20 25.27
N LEU A 37 16.21 0.05 26.56
CA LEU A 37 16.31 -0.97 27.60
C LEU A 37 15.05 -0.89 28.47
N TYR A 38 14.36 -2.01 28.64
CA TYR A 38 13.19 -2.11 29.51
C TYR A 38 13.16 -3.47 30.20
N ALA A 39 13.25 -3.46 31.53
CA ALA A 39 13.45 -4.66 32.35
C ALA A 39 14.63 -5.50 31.84
N ASP A 40 14.38 -6.72 31.39
CA ASP A 40 15.34 -7.68 30.81
C ASP A 40 15.37 -7.66 29.28
N LYS A 41 14.55 -6.82 28.62
CA LYS A 41 14.48 -6.69 27.17
C LYS A 41 15.34 -5.53 26.66
N GLN A 42 15.93 -5.73 25.48
CA GLN A 42 16.77 -4.75 24.80
C GLN A 42 16.42 -4.71 23.31
N GLU A 43 16.21 -3.50 22.78
CA GLU A 43 16.03 -3.23 21.36
C GLU A 43 17.09 -2.22 20.88
N VAL A 44 17.67 -2.45 19.70
CA VAL A 44 18.82 -1.68 19.21
C VAL A 44 18.58 -1.17 17.80
N ILE A 45 18.77 0.13 17.63
CA ILE A 45 18.91 0.82 16.36
C ILE A 45 20.41 1.06 16.13
N PRO A 46 21.09 0.22 15.32
CA PRO A 46 22.55 0.25 15.22
C PRO A 46 23.09 1.54 14.60
N PHE A 47 22.29 2.17 13.73
CA PHE A 47 22.59 3.43 13.07
C PHE A 47 21.30 4.20 12.74
N ILE A 48 21.36 5.53 12.91
CA ILE A 48 20.33 6.50 12.55
C ILE A 48 20.89 7.34 11.40
N SER A 49 20.43 7.07 10.18
CA SER A 49 20.82 7.81 8.98
C SER A 49 20.02 9.11 8.80
N GLY A 50 18.86 9.23 9.45
CA GLY A 50 17.96 10.37 9.39
C GLY A 50 16.84 10.26 10.43
N THR A 51 15.99 11.30 10.52
CA THR A 51 14.89 11.35 11.49
C THR A 51 13.53 10.95 10.91
N ALA A 52 13.46 10.60 9.62
CA ALA A 52 12.20 10.35 8.92
C ALA A 52 11.47 9.09 9.42
N ASP A 53 12.23 8.05 9.78
CA ASP A 53 11.76 6.75 10.28
C ASP A 53 12.03 6.53 11.77
N LEU A 54 12.75 7.46 12.42
CA LEU A 54 13.25 7.29 13.79
C LEU A 54 12.12 7.17 14.82
N GLU A 55 11.08 7.99 14.71
CA GLU A 55 9.90 7.95 15.61
C GLU A 55 9.21 6.59 15.54
N PHE A 56 9.02 6.05 14.32
CA PHE A 56 8.46 4.72 14.10
C PHE A 56 9.31 3.64 14.77
N ARG A 57 10.61 3.62 14.49
CA ARG A 57 11.52 2.61 15.03
C ARG A 57 11.57 2.63 16.55
N ILE A 58 11.53 3.81 17.17
CA ILE A 58 11.49 3.94 18.63
C ILE A 58 10.19 3.37 19.19
N ALA A 59 9.05 3.74 18.63
CA ALA A 59 7.78 3.34 19.21
C ALA A 59 7.46 1.85 18.94
N SER A 60 7.90 1.28 17.81
CA SER A 60 7.92 -0.16 17.58
C SER A 60 8.78 -0.89 18.61
N ALA A 61 9.99 -0.40 18.88
CA ALA A 61 10.87 -1.00 19.88
C ALA A 61 10.26 -0.93 21.29
N ILE A 62 9.60 0.18 21.64
CA ILE A 62 8.85 0.28 22.91
C ILE A 62 7.75 -0.77 22.96
N SER A 63 6.89 -0.86 21.93
CA SER A 63 5.81 -1.85 21.86
C SER A 63 6.34 -3.27 22.04
N VAL A 64 7.38 -3.67 21.30
CA VAL A 64 7.99 -5.01 21.41
C VAL A 64 8.48 -5.30 22.84
N MET A 65 9.08 -4.31 23.51
CA MET A 65 9.55 -4.51 24.89
C MET A 65 8.41 -4.50 25.92
N THR A 66 7.33 -3.74 25.71
CA THR A 66 6.23 -3.62 26.66
C THR A 66 5.12 -4.65 26.47
N THR A 67 5.10 -5.36 25.35
CA THR A 67 4.09 -6.37 25.04
C THR A 67 4.52 -7.75 25.56
N ASP A 68 3.65 -8.40 26.34
CA ASP A 68 3.90 -9.72 26.94
C ASP A 68 3.66 -10.88 25.96
N LYS A 69 2.74 -10.70 25.00
CA LYS A 69 2.43 -11.67 23.94
C LYS A 69 2.32 -10.97 22.59
N ARG A 70 3.06 -11.46 21.61
CA ARG A 70 2.92 -10.97 20.22
C ARG A 70 1.51 -11.29 19.73
N PRO A 71 0.82 -10.36 19.05
CA PRO A 71 -0.48 -10.67 18.48
C PRO A 71 -0.36 -11.80 17.46
N SER A 72 -1.38 -12.64 17.39
CA SER A 72 -1.43 -13.85 16.60
C SER A 72 -2.17 -13.61 15.28
N VAL A 73 -1.51 -13.93 14.17
CA VAL A 73 -2.05 -13.83 12.80
C VAL A 73 -2.10 -15.23 12.20
N ALA A 74 -3.31 -15.71 11.92
CA ALA A 74 -3.54 -17.03 11.32
C ALA A 74 -3.90 -16.91 9.83
N PHE A 75 -3.09 -17.48 8.95
CA PHE A 75 -3.44 -17.64 7.55
C PHE A 75 -4.38 -18.85 7.40
N LEU A 76 -5.56 -18.65 6.80
CA LEU A 76 -6.50 -19.73 6.53
C LEU A 76 -6.16 -20.34 5.17
N THR A 77 -5.81 -21.62 5.17
CA THR A 77 -5.30 -22.36 4.00
C THR A 77 -6.29 -23.43 3.53
N GLY A 78 -6.01 -24.05 2.39
CA GLY A 78 -6.94 -24.99 1.75
C GLY A 78 -7.89 -24.31 0.76
N PHE A 79 -8.61 -25.09 -0.05
CA PHE A 79 -9.50 -24.56 -1.12
C PHE A 79 -8.81 -23.57 -2.07
N GLY A 80 -7.51 -23.78 -2.31
CA GLY A 80 -6.68 -22.91 -3.15
C GLY A 80 -6.27 -21.57 -2.53
N ALA A 81 -6.61 -21.30 -1.26
CA ALA A 81 -6.16 -20.12 -0.54
C ALA A 81 -4.65 -20.17 -0.28
N SER A 82 -3.99 -19.03 -0.44
CA SER A 82 -2.54 -18.88 -0.27
C SER A 82 -2.14 -19.05 1.20
N GLU A 83 -1.05 -19.79 1.42
CA GLU A 83 -0.41 -19.89 2.74
C GLU A 83 0.41 -18.63 3.08
N GLY A 84 0.63 -17.75 2.10
CA GLY A 84 1.38 -16.51 2.21
C GLY A 84 2.90 -16.67 2.32
N THR A 85 3.41 -17.88 2.57
CA THR A 85 4.85 -18.15 2.72
C THR A 85 5.63 -17.88 1.44
N THR A 86 5.09 -18.36 0.32
CA THR A 86 5.78 -18.37 -0.98
C THR A 86 5.35 -17.19 -1.84
N GLU A 87 4.05 -16.87 -1.80
CA GLU A 87 3.38 -15.87 -2.60
C GLU A 87 3.68 -14.45 -2.10
N PHE A 88 3.78 -14.26 -0.78
CA PHE A 88 3.94 -12.94 -0.15
C PHE A 88 5.18 -12.88 0.78
N PRO A 89 6.40 -13.18 0.28
CA PRO A 89 7.59 -13.31 1.11
C PRO A 89 7.95 -12.00 1.84
N SER A 90 7.67 -10.85 1.22
CA SER A 90 7.91 -9.54 1.82
C SER A 90 6.92 -9.22 2.95
N LEU A 91 5.63 -9.53 2.77
CA LEU A 91 4.64 -9.43 3.84
C LEU A 91 4.96 -10.38 5.00
N ARG A 92 5.25 -11.65 4.70
CA ARG A 92 5.60 -12.66 5.70
C ARG A 92 6.76 -12.20 6.59
N ARG A 93 7.81 -11.64 5.98
CA ARG A 93 8.97 -11.10 6.70
C ARG A 93 8.58 -9.94 7.60
N ALA A 94 7.85 -8.96 7.06
CA ALA A 94 7.40 -7.79 7.81
C ALA A 94 6.54 -8.17 9.02
N LEU A 95 5.64 -9.15 8.85
CA LEU A 95 4.78 -9.62 9.93
C LEU A 95 5.54 -10.43 10.99
N THR A 96 6.49 -11.29 10.60
CA THR A 96 7.21 -12.19 11.55
C THR A 96 8.01 -11.42 12.60
N GLU A 97 8.42 -10.18 12.30
CA GLU A 97 9.13 -9.33 13.25
C GLU A 97 8.28 -8.98 14.48
N ARG A 98 6.95 -8.88 14.32
CA ARG A 98 6.03 -8.31 15.33
C ARG A 98 4.88 -9.24 15.74
N TYR A 99 4.51 -10.17 14.87
CA TYR A 99 3.37 -11.07 15.02
C TYR A 99 3.81 -12.53 15.15
N GLU A 100 3.02 -13.32 15.87
CA GLU A 100 3.09 -14.78 15.80
C GLU A 100 2.26 -15.26 14.61
N ILE A 101 2.92 -15.81 13.59
CA ILE A 101 2.24 -16.27 12.38
C ILE A 101 1.98 -17.77 12.45
N SER A 102 0.73 -18.17 12.24
CA SER A 102 0.32 -19.57 12.14
C SER A 102 -0.49 -19.81 10.86
N SER A 103 -0.76 -21.09 10.57
CA SER A 103 -1.61 -21.50 9.45
C SER A 103 -2.68 -22.47 9.95
N ILE A 104 -3.91 -22.30 9.49
CA ILE A 104 -5.06 -23.13 9.83
C ILE A 104 -5.67 -23.66 8.55
N ASP A 105 -5.64 -24.98 8.37
CA ASP A 105 -6.19 -25.65 7.20
C ASP A 105 -7.72 -25.79 7.31
N LEU A 106 -8.43 -25.15 6.39
CA LEU A 106 -9.89 -25.18 6.30
C LEU A 106 -10.44 -26.55 5.85
N SER A 107 -9.61 -27.38 5.22
CA SER A 107 -10.01 -28.66 4.62
C SER A 107 -10.09 -29.82 5.59
N GLY A 108 -9.62 -29.65 6.84
CA GLY A 108 -9.69 -30.69 7.87
C GLY A 108 -11.14 -31.07 8.26
N ASP A 109 -11.30 -32.09 9.10
CA ASP A 109 -12.62 -32.54 9.59
C ASP A 109 -12.96 -32.01 11.00
N THR A 110 -12.00 -31.44 11.72
CA THR A 110 -12.17 -30.91 13.08
C THR A 110 -12.53 -29.43 13.07
N SER A 111 -13.12 -28.89 14.15
CA SER A 111 -13.29 -27.44 14.29
C SER A 111 -11.95 -26.72 14.14
N LEU A 112 -11.97 -25.54 13.55
CA LEU A 112 -10.78 -24.71 13.31
C LEU A 112 -10.15 -24.21 14.62
N GLY A 113 -10.92 -24.20 15.72
CA GLY A 113 -10.45 -23.68 17.01
C GLY A 113 -10.18 -22.17 17.00
N LEU A 114 -10.82 -21.42 16.09
CA LEU A 114 -10.73 -19.97 16.02
C LEU A 114 -11.35 -19.35 17.27
N ASP A 115 -10.52 -18.72 18.10
CA ASP A 115 -10.89 -18.06 19.34
C ASP A 115 -10.19 -16.68 19.41
N PRO A 116 -10.94 -15.57 19.49
CA PRO A 116 -10.38 -14.22 19.63
C PRO A 116 -9.47 -14.02 20.85
N ASN A 117 -9.49 -14.93 21.83
CA ASN A 117 -8.58 -14.89 22.97
C ASN A 117 -7.15 -15.36 22.65
N ASN A 118 -6.97 -16.11 21.56
CA ASN A 118 -5.69 -16.71 21.16
C ASN A 118 -5.27 -16.36 19.72
N THR A 119 -6.20 -15.88 18.91
CA THR A 119 -5.96 -15.44 17.53
C THR A 119 -6.56 -14.05 17.36
N ASP A 120 -5.75 -13.05 17.04
CA ASP A 120 -6.22 -11.67 16.90
C ASP A 120 -6.76 -11.40 15.48
N LEU A 121 -6.11 -12.01 14.47
CA LEU A 121 -6.42 -11.81 13.06
C LEU A 121 -6.40 -13.12 12.27
N VAL A 122 -7.39 -13.30 11.39
CA VAL A 122 -7.32 -14.29 10.31
C VAL A 122 -7.09 -13.62 8.95
N VAL A 123 -6.25 -14.24 8.11
CA VAL A 123 -6.01 -13.82 6.72
C VAL A 123 -6.55 -14.88 5.78
N VAL A 124 -7.50 -14.50 4.93
CA VAL A 124 -8.05 -15.35 3.87
C VAL A 124 -7.57 -14.80 2.54
N ALA A 125 -6.58 -15.45 1.93
CA ALA A 125 -5.89 -14.92 0.74
C ALA A 125 -6.25 -15.71 -0.52
N GLY A 126 -7.16 -15.15 -1.33
CA GLY A 126 -7.49 -15.64 -2.68
C GLY A 126 -7.87 -17.12 -2.77
N PRO A 127 -8.87 -17.61 -2.01
CA PRO A 127 -9.39 -18.96 -2.20
C PRO A 127 -9.85 -19.16 -3.65
N LYS A 128 -9.60 -20.33 -4.21
CA LYS A 128 -9.88 -20.67 -5.61
C LYS A 128 -11.01 -21.69 -5.77
N GLU A 129 -11.47 -22.25 -4.65
CA GLU A 129 -12.52 -23.25 -4.59
C GLU A 129 -13.57 -22.86 -3.52
N PRO A 130 -14.81 -23.40 -3.61
CA PRO A 130 -15.85 -23.12 -2.62
C PRO A 130 -15.47 -23.63 -1.23
N ILE A 131 -15.40 -22.71 -0.27
CA ILE A 131 -15.23 -22.99 1.15
C ILE A 131 -16.58 -23.49 1.72
N PRO A 132 -16.63 -24.61 2.46
CA PRO A 132 -17.86 -25.11 3.05
C PRO A 132 -18.51 -24.10 3.99
N GLU A 133 -19.84 -24.01 3.96
CA GLU A 133 -20.62 -23.07 4.79
C GLU A 133 -20.31 -23.22 6.29
N ALA A 134 -20.07 -24.45 6.76
CA ALA A 134 -19.66 -24.70 8.14
C ALA A 134 -18.38 -23.95 8.54
N ARG A 135 -17.39 -23.86 7.62
CA ARG A 135 -16.14 -23.13 7.84
C ARG A 135 -16.34 -21.62 7.80
N ILE A 136 -17.13 -21.14 6.84
CA ILE A 136 -17.52 -19.72 6.77
C ILE A 136 -18.20 -19.28 8.07
N LYS A 137 -19.05 -20.14 8.64
CA LYS A 137 -19.72 -19.87 9.92
C LYS A 137 -18.75 -19.81 11.11
N GLU A 138 -17.69 -20.62 11.11
CA GLU A 138 -16.64 -20.52 12.13
C GLU A 138 -15.88 -19.18 12.03
N ILE A 139 -15.56 -18.73 10.82
CA ILE A 139 -14.95 -17.41 10.57
C ILE A 139 -15.90 -16.28 11.01
N GLU A 140 -17.19 -16.40 10.70
CA GLU A 140 -18.21 -15.45 11.12
C GLU A 140 -18.30 -15.33 12.64
N ASN A 141 -18.36 -16.45 13.36
CA ASN A 141 -18.40 -16.47 14.82
C ASN A 141 -17.14 -15.84 15.43
N PHE A 142 -15.97 -16.11 14.83
CA PHE A 142 -14.71 -15.51 15.25
C PHE A 142 -14.73 -13.97 15.13
N ILE A 143 -15.18 -13.45 14.00
CA ILE A 143 -15.31 -12.00 13.79
C ILE A 143 -16.35 -11.42 14.75
N SER A 144 -17.51 -12.06 14.91
CA SER A 144 -18.53 -11.62 15.87
C SER A 144 -18.05 -11.64 17.32
N GLY A 145 -17.05 -12.45 17.65
CA GLY A 145 -16.39 -12.48 18.95
C GLY A 145 -15.33 -11.40 19.16
N GLY A 146 -15.09 -10.54 18.16
CA GLY A 146 -14.11 -9.43 18.23
C GLY A 146 -12.84 -9.64 17.40
N GLY A 147 -12.69 -10.79 16.75
CA GLY A 147 -11.55 -11.07 15.89
C GLY A 147 -11.50 -10.18 14.63
N GLY A 148 -10.29 -9.95 14.13
CA GLY A 148 -10.04 -9.26 12.86
C GLY A 148 -10.00 -10.22 11.66
N ALA A 149 -10.46 -9.78 10.49
CA ALA A 149 -10.33 -10.54 9.24
C ALA A 149 -9.80 -9.68 8.09
N LEU A 150 -8.70 -10.12 7.47
CA LEU A 150 -8.23 -9.60 6.20
C LEU A 150 -8.63 -10.59 5.11
N ILE A 151 -9.49 -10.18 4.19
CA ILE A 151 -10.03 -11.03 3.13
C ILE A 151 -9.58 -10.46 1.79
N LEU A 152 -8.74 -11.21 1.09
CA LEU A 152 -8.29 -10.88 -0.26
C LEU A 152 -9.07 -11.76 -1.23
N VAL A 153 -9.83 -11.14 -2.13
CA VAL A 153 -10.76 -11.85 -3.02
C VAL A 153 -10.39 -11.61 -4.47
N ASP A 154 -10.16 -12.70 -5.18
CA ASP A 154 -10.02 -12.71 -6.63
C ASP A 154 -11.20 -13.48 -7.22
N LYS A 155 -12.09 -12.76 -7.89
CA LYS A 155 -13.22 -13.34 -8.60
C LYS A 155 -12.79 -13.98 -9.92
N HIS A 156 -11.54 -13.78 -10.33
CA HIS A 156 -11.01 -14.15 -11.63
C HIS A 156 -9.70 -14.91 -11.50
N GLN A 157 -9.62 -16.06 -12.16
CA GLN A 157 -8.34 -16.69 -12.44
C GLN A 157 -7.83 -16.22 -13.80
N ILE A 158 -6.60 -15.69 -13.82
CA ILE A 158 -5.95 -15.18 -15.03
C ILE A 158 -5.15 -16.30 -15.70
N SER A 159 -5.40 -16.52 -16.99
CA SER A 159 -4.51 -17.32 -17.83
C SER A 159 -3.71 -16.38 -18.73
N LEU A 160 -2.38 -16.36 -18.57
CA LEU A 160 -1.50 -15.58 -19.43
C LEU A 160 -1.15 -16.32 -20.74
N GLU A 161 -1.26 -17.66 -20.74
CA GLU A 161 -1.08 -18.47 -21.96
C GLU A 161 -2.22 -18.24 -22.95
N THR A 162 -3.45 -18.18 -22.43
CA THR A 162 -4.64 -17.79 -23.17
C THR A 162 -5.22 -16.56 -22.49
N PRO A 163 -4.93 -15.33 -22.96
CA PRO A 163 -5.17 -14.06 -22.27
C PRO A 163 -6.67 -13.80 -22.06
N THR A 164 -7.20 -14.49 -21.07
CA THR A 164 -8.61 -14.66 -20.73
C THR A 164 -8.72 -14.85 -19.22
N THR A 165 -9.93 -14.65 -18.71
CA THR A 165 -10.26 -14.82 -17.30
C THR A 165 -11.35 -15.87 -17.14
N SER A 166 -11.28 -16.70 -16.11
CA SER A 166 -12.38 -17.56 -15.68
C SER A 166 -12.87 -17.16 -14.30
N LEU A 167 -14.18 -17.21 -14.08
CA LEU A 167 -14.77 -16.88 -12.78
C LEU A 167 -14.45 -17.94 -11.73
N VAL A 168 -14.18 -17.47 -10.51
CA VAL A 168 -13.94 -18.28 -9.31
C VAL A 168 -15.15 -18.14 -8.38
N MET A 169 -15.57 -19.22 -7.75
CA MET A 169 -16.63 -19.20 -6.74
C MET A 169 -16.06 -19.74 -5.43
N THR A 170 -16.14 -18.95 -4.36
CA THR A 170 -15.43 -19.22 -3.11
C THR A 170 -16.37 -19.48 -1.94
N GLY A 171 -17.64 -19.12 -2.05
CA GLY A 171 -18.60 -19.11 -0.95
C GLY A 171 -18.52 -17.83 -0.10
N LEU A 172 -17.44 -17.05 -0.21
CA LEU A 172 -17.31 -15.75 0.46
C LEU A 172 -18.29 -14.71 -0.10
N GLU A 173 -18.81 -14.91 -1.31
CA GLU A 173 -19.77 -14.02 -1.94
C GLU A 173 -21.01 -13.82 -1.05
N GLU A 174 -21.63 -14.91 -0.60
CA GLU A 174 -22.82 -14.84 0.25
C GLU A 174 -22.50 -14.25 1.64
N PHE A 175 -21.33 -14.60 2.19
CA PHE A 175 -20.86 -14.09 3.47
C PHE A 175 -20.68 -12.56 3.48
N LEU A 176 -20.11 -12.02 2.40
CA LEU A 176 -19.87 -10.59 2.22
C LEU A 176 -21.14 -9.85 1.79
N GLU A 177 -21.98 -10.47 0.96
CA GLU A 177 -23.23 -9.85 0.48
C GLU A 177 -24.20 -9.60 1.63
N LYS A 178 -24.30 -10.53 2.59
CA LYS A 178 -25.05 -10.34 3.85
C LYS A 178 -24.57 -9.13 4.67
N ARG A 179 -23.33 -8.69 4.44
CA ARG A 179 -22.71 -7.51 5.08
C ARG A 179 -22.74 -6.28 4.19
N GLY A 180 -23.43 -6.31 3.05
CA GLY A 180 -23.57 -5.17 2.15
C GLY A 180 -22.41 -4.99 1.16
N ILE A 181 -21.54 -5.98 1.00
CA ILE A 181 -20.44 -5.97 0.03
C ILE A 181 -20.70 -7.04 -1.02
N ARG A 182 -20.87 -6.65 -2.27
CA ARG A 182 -21.00 -7.56 -3.39
C ARG A 182 -19.68 -7.64 -4.15
N ILE A 183 -19.22 -8.87 -4.40
CA ILE A 183 -18.08 -9.15 -5.27
C ILE A 183 -18.59 -9.14 -6.72
N ASP A 184 -18.11 -8.22 -7.55
CA ASP A 184 -18.49 -8.12 -8.96
C ASP A 184 -17.76 -9.15 -9.82
N GLU A 185 -18.43 -9.65 -10.85
CA GLU A 185 -17.87 -10.59 -11.83
C GLU A 185 -16.98 -9.92 -12.89
N GLY A 186 -16.77 -8.61 -12.82
CA GLY A 186 -15.96 -7.87 -13.77
C GLY A 186 -14.62 -7.42 -13.19
N LEU A 187 -13.68 -7.11 -14.07
CA LEU A 187 -12.37 -6.60 -13.71
C LEU A 187 -12.40 -5.08 -13.58
N VAL A 188 -11.74 -4.55 -12.56
CA VAL A 188 -11.54 -3.11 -12.41
C VAL A 188 -10.61 -2.61 -13.49
N MET A 189 -10.96 -1.46 -14.07
CA MET A 189 -10.08 -0.73 -14.97
C MET A 189 -10.02 0.75 -14.61
N ASP A 190 -8.92 1.41 -14.97
CA ASP A 190 -8.78 2.87 -14.90
C ASP A 190 -7.95 3.37 -16.09
N TYR A 191 -8.53 4.23 -16.92
CA TYR A 191 -7.86 4.72 -18.13
C TYR A 191 -6.85 5.84 -17.86
N VAL A 192 -6.88 6.47 -16.69
CA VAL A 192 -6.03 7.61 -16.32
C VAL A 192 -4.95 7.21 -15.31
N SER A 193 -5.33 6.47 -14.27
CA SER A 193 -4.46 6.05 -13.17
C SER A 193 -4.17 4.56 -13.28
N ASN A 194 -3.18 4.19 -14.10
CA ASN A 194 -2.76 2.81 -14.30
C ASN A 194 -1.25 2.66 -14.43
N SER A 195 -0.80 1.43 -14.20
CA SER A 195 0.58 1.02 -14.33
C SER A 195 0.98 0.82 -15.79
N ASN A 196 2.27 1.03 -16.06
CA ASN A 196 2.87 0.72 -17.34
C ASN A 196 3.46 -0.69 -17.31
N ILE A 197 3.13 -1.51 -18.31
CA ILE A 197 3.67 -2.87 -18.45
C ILE A 197 4.64 -2.96 -19.61
N SER A 198 5.58 -3.90 -19.50
CA SER A 198 6.49 -4.24 -20.59
C SER A 198 5.84 -5.24 -21.53
N MET A 199 5.77 -4.88 -22.81
CA MET A 199 5.29 -5.73 -23.92
C MET A 199 6.40 -6.62 -24.49
N GLY A 200 7.55 -6.68 -23.82
CA GLY A 200 8.74 -7.33 -24.32
C GLY A 200 9.45 -6.57 -25.45
N PRO A 201 10.53 -7.17 -25.98
CA PRO A 201 11.31 -6.57 -27.06
C PRO A 201 10.55 -6.56 -28.39
N GLN A 202 10.35 -5.37 -28.96
CA GLN A 202 9.91 -5.20 -30.34
C GLN A 202 11.07 -4.60 -31.15
N GLY A 203 11.78 -5.48 -31.87
CA GLY A 203 13.03 -5.12 -32.53
C GLY A 203 14.15 -4.86 -31.51
N LEU A 204 14.80 -3.70 -31.59
CA LEU A 204 15.91 -3.32 -30.70
C LEU A 204 15.48 -2.66 -29.39
N PHE A 205 14.18 -2.37 -29.22
CA PHE A 205 13.69 -1.62 -28.07
C PHE A 205 12.69 -2.46 -27.27
N ASN A 206 12.66 -2.24 -25.96
CA ASN A 206 11.59 -2.73 -25.12
C ASN A 206 10.39 -1.77 -25.23
N VAL A 207 9.21 -2.31 -25.50
CA VAL A 207 8.00 -1.50 -25.62
C VAL A 207 7.26 -1.50 -24.30
N ILE A 208 6.94 -0.31 -23.82
CA ILE A 208 6.19 -0.10 -22.58
C ILE A 208 4.88 0.62 -22.92
N ARG A 209 3.78 0.20 -22.30
CA ARG A 209 2.44 0.74 -22.54
C ARG A 209 1.66 0.87 -21.22
N PRO A 210 0.81 1.90 -21.09
CA PRO A 210 -0.17 1.96 -20.01
C PRO A 210 -1.14 0.78 -20.15
N TYR A 211 -1.55 0.20 -19.02
CA TYR A 211 -2.43 -0.96 -19.00
C TYR A 211 -3.59 -0.75 -18.02
N PRO A 212 -4.77 -0.32 -18.52
CA PRO A 212 -5.92 0.04 -17.69
C PRO A 212 -6.39 -1.01 -16.67
N LEU A 213 -6.18 -2.31 -16.94
CA LEU A 213 -6.54 -3.40 -16.02
C LEU A 213 -5.57 -3.53 -14.83
N TRP A 214 -4.48 -2.75 -14.79
CA TRP A 214 -3.59 -2.61 -13.64
C TRP A 214 -3.70 -1.20 -13.05
N PRO A 215 -4.86 -0.85 -12.45
CA PRO A 215 -5.07 0.49 -11.94
C PRO A 215 -4.18 0.79 -10.72
N ILE A 216 -3.84 2.06 -10.56
CA ILE A 216 -3.26 2.61 -9.34
C ILE A 216 -4.39 3.33 -8.62
N ALA A 217 -4.99 2.66 -7.64
CA ALA A 217 -6.15 3.15 -6.92
C ALA A 217 -5.82 4.36 -6.05
N LEU A 218 -6.79 5.26 -5.91
CA LEU A 218 -6.76 6.43 -5.06
C LEU A 218 -7.47 6.16 -3.73
N LYS A 219 -7.12 6.96 -2.73
CA LYS A 219 -7.77 6.90 -1.42
C LYS A 219 -9.23 7.31 -1.53
N GLY A 220 -10.13 6.49 -0.98
CA GLY A 220 -11.53 6.82 -0.82
C GLY A 220 -11.79 7.57 0.50
N ASN A 221 -12.59 6.97 1.38
CA ASN A 221 -12.82 7.45 2.74
C ASN A 221 -11.49 7.59 3.51
N LEU A 222 -11.40 8.61 4.36
CA LEU A 222 -10.25 8.80 5.24
C LEU A 222 -10.21 7.66 6.25
N HIS A 223 -9.16 6.84 6.20
CA HIS A 223 -8.99 5.73 7.12
C HIS A 223 -7.55 5.65 7.62
N ALA A 224 -7.35 5.11 8.82
CA ALA A 224 -6.03 5.00 9.41
C ALA A 224 -5.09 4.13 8.56
N THR A 225 -5.64 3.15 7.83
CA THR A 225 -4.84 2.21 7.04
C THR A 225 -4.31 2.79 5.73
N THR A 226 -4.94 3.85 5.22
CA THR A 226 -4.56 4.51 3.96
C THR A 226 -3.84 5.83 4.18
N ARG A 227 -3.61 6.23 5.43
CA ARG A 227 -2.92 7.47 5.78
C ARG A 227 -1.48 7.46 5.25
N ASP A 228 -1.07 8.58 4.67
CA ASP A 228 0.23 8.81 4.02
C ASP A 228 0.59 7.91 2.83
N LEU A 229 -0.34 7.06 2.39
CA LEU A 229 -0.18 6.30 1.17
C LEU A 229 -0.60 7.13 -0.05
N ASN A 230 0.06 6.88 -1.15
CA ASN A 230 -0.11 7.60 -2.40
C ASN A 230 -1.11 6.93 -3.33
N GLY A 231 -1.12 5.60 -3.33
CA GLY A 231 -1.97 4.78 -4.16
C GLY A 231 -1.80 3.30 -3.81
N LEU A 232 -2.72 2.47 -4.30
CA LEU A 232 -2.59 1.02 -4.24
C LEU A 232 -2.49 0.49 -5.68
N SER A 233 -1.34 -0.08 -6.03
CA SER A 233 -1.15 -0.68 -7.35
C SER A 233 -1.72 -2.09 -7.34
N VAL A 234 -2.73 -2.35 -8.13
CA VAL A 234 -3.38 -3.67 -8.23
C VAL A 234 -3.35 -4.18 -9.66
N GLY A 235 -3.57 -5.48 -9.85
CA GLY A 235 -3.57 -6.11 -11.18
C GLY A 235 -4.78 -7.02 -11.37
N TRP A 236 -5.54 -6.81 -12.45
CA TRP A 236 -6.74 -7.61 -12.72
C TRP A 236 -7.69 -7.70 -11.52
N ALA A 237 -7.78 -6.60 -10.77
CA ALA A 237 -8.54 -6.56 -9.55
C ALA A 237 -10.02 -6.81 -9.80
N THR A 238 -10.65 -7.43 -8.82
CA THR A 238 -12.08 -7.63 -8.69
C THR A 238 -12.75 -6.36 -8.17
N ALA A 239 -13.83 -5.95 -8.83
CA ALA A 239 -14.62 -4.81 -8.36
C ALA A 239 -15.45 -5.18 -7.11
N LEU A 240 -15.53 -4.24 -6.16
CA LEU A 240 -16.40 -4.34 -4.99
C LEU A 240 -17.53 -3.32 -5.11
N SER A 241 -18.76 -3.78 -4.91
CA SER A 241 -19.94 -2.93 -4.81
C SER A 241 -20.43 -2.86 -3.37
N VAL A 242 -20.66 -1.65 -2.88
CA VAL A 242 -21.18 -1.40 -1.53
C VAL A 242 -22.66 -1.05 -1.62
N ALA A 243 -23.51 -1.76 -0.88
CA ALA A 243 -24.94 -1.49 -0.83
C ALA A 243 -25.24 -0.13 -0.17
N ASP A 244 -26.19 0.63 -0.70
CA ASP A 244 -26.56 1.96 -0.18
C ASP A 244 -27.03 1.93 1.29
N SER A 245 -27.55 0.78 1.75
CA SER A 245 -27.99 0.57 3.13
C SER A 245 -26.84 0.38 4.12
N ALA A 246 -25.62 0.12 3.66
CA ALA A 246 -24.49 -0.24 4.49
C ALA A 246 -23.65 1.02 4.85
N GLN A 247 -24.14 1.78 5.83
CA GLN A 247 -23.51 3.05 6.23
C GLN A 247 -22.20 2.90 7.00
N ASP A 248 -21.94 1.71 7.58
CA ASP A 248 -20.74 1.42 8.37
C ASP A 248 -19.58 0.88 7.52
N ILE A 249 -19.66 1.00 6.19
CA ILE A 249 -18.64 0.54 5.24
C ILE A 249 -17.86 1.73 4.70
N GLU A 250 -16.56 1.73 4.96
CA GLU A 250 -15.65 2.75 4.45
C GLU A 250 -14.93 2.23 3.21
N LYS A 251 -15.02 2.95 2.08
CA LYS A 251 -14.32 2.62 0.84
C LYS A 251 -12.87 3.08 0.96
N LEU A 252 -11.93 2.17 1.15
CA LEU A 252 -10.52 2.50 1.37
C LEU A 252 -9.82 2.93 0.09
N TRP A 253 -10.03 2.16 -0.98
CA TRP A 253 -9.37 2.33 -2.27
C TRP A 253 -10.41 2.33 -3.38
N ILE A 254 -10.33 3.34 -4.24
CA ILE A 254 -11.24 3.57 -5.36
C ILE A 254 -10.46 3.95 -6.62
N THR A 255 -11.03 3.73 -7.80
CA THR A 255 -10.46 4.28 -9.05
C THR A 255 -10.68 5.79 -9.15
N THR A 256 -10.11 6.40 -10.20
CA THR A 256 -10.55 7.73 -10.65
C THR A 256 -11.97 7.66 -11.24
N GLU A 257 -12.51 8.83 -11.60
CA GLU A 257 -13.76 8.93 -12.37
C GLU A 257 -13.64 8.34 -13.78
N ALA A 258 -12.42 8.15 -14.30
CA ALA A 258 -12.15 7.43 -15.54
C ALA A 258 -11.99 5.91 -15.30
N GLY A 259 -12.45 5.42 -14.16
CA GLY A 259 -12.55 4.01 -13.85
C GLY A 259 -13.71 3.33 -14.57
N GLY A 260 -13.77 2.01 -14.46
CA GLY A 260 -14.87 1.22 -14.99
C GLY A 260 -14.74 -0.25 -14.62
N ILE A 261 -15.72 -1.05 -15.05
CA ILE A 261 -15.72 -2.49 -14.85
C ILE A 261 -15.75 -3.15 -16.23
N GLN A 262 -14.69 -3.88 -16.56
CA GLN A 262 -14.65 -4.71 -17.75
C GLN A 262 -15.48 -5.99 -17.51
N PRO A 263 -16.42 -6.34 -18.41
CA PRO A 263 -17.26 -7.53 -18.26
C PRO A 263 -16.44 -8.84 -18.20
N PRO A 264 -16.96 -9.89 -17.54
CA PRO A 264 -16.31 -11.20 -17.53
C PRO A 264 -16.11 -11.76 -18.94
N ASN A 265 -15.15 -12.67 -19.08
CA ASN A 265 -14.78 -13.33 -20.35
C ASN A 265 -14.29 -12.37 -21.45
N SER A 266 -13.94 -11.14 -21.10
CA SER A 266 -13.32 -10.18 -22.02
C SER A 266 -11.84 -10.50 -22.24
N LEU A 267 -11.29 -10.04 -23.37
CA LEU A 267 -9.86 -10.12 -23.63
C LEU A 267 -9.11 -9.20 -22.66
N ILE A 268 -7.98 -9.69 -22.16
CA ILE A 268 -7.08 -8.92 -21.28
C ILE A 268 -5.77 -8.58 -21.99
N MET A 269 -5.65 -8.82 -23.30
CA MET A 269 -4.44 -8.41 -24.02
C MET A 269 -4.37 -6.89 -24.09
N PRO A 270 -3.24 -6.25 -23.76
CA PRO A 270 -3.10 -4.80 -23.76
C PRO A 270 -3.49 -4.14 -25.09
N ASP A 271 -3.15 -4.78 -26.21
CA ASP A 271 -3.45 -4.29 -27.56
C ASP A 271 -4.89 -4.57 -28.03
N ALA A 272 -5.63 -5.41 -27.29
CA ALA A 272 -7.01 -5.80 -27.61
C ALA A 272 -8.02 -5.37 -26.56
N LEU A 273 -7.63 -4.49 -25.62
CA LEU A 273 -8.55 -3.92 -24.66
C LEU A 273 -9.63 -3.13 -25.40
N LEU A 274 -10.87 -3.29 -24.93
CA LEU A 274 -12.00 -2.54 -25.46
C LEU A 274 -11.78 -1.05 -25.22
N GLN A 275 -12.22 -0.22 -26.17
CA GLN A 275 -12.24 1.22 -25.93
C GLN A 275 -13.23 1.54 -24.80
N PRO A 276 -12.95 2.54 -23.96
CA PRO A 276 -13.89 2.97 -22.93
C PRO A 276 -15.21 3.37 -23.57
N ASP A 277 -16.30 2.79 -23.09
CA ASP A 277 -17.62 3.39 -23.26
C ASP A 277 -17.67 4.62 -22.33
N PRO A 278 -17.75 5.86 -22.85
CA PRO A 278 -17.76 7.06 -22.01
C PRO A 278 -18.92 7.08 -21.01
N ASP A 279 -20.05 6.45 -21.36
CA ASP A 279 -21.22 6.37 -20.49
C ASP A 279 -21.07 5.27 -19.41
N GLY A 280 -20.08 4.40 -19.54
CA GLY A 280 -19.74 3.34 -18.59
C GLY A 280 -18.64 3.70 -17.59
N LEU A 281 -18.09 4.92 -17.67
CA LEU A 281 -17.06 5.38 -16.75
C LEU A 281 -17.66 5.71 -15.38
N GLN A 282 -17.04 5.16 -14.34
CA GLN A 282 -17.46 5.35 -12.96
C GLN A 282 -16.31 5.10 -11.99
N THR A 283 -16.44 5.67 -10.79
CA THR A 283 -15.58 5.31 -9.67
C THR A 283 -15.93 3.90 -9.18
N VAL A 284 -14.96 3.00 -9.20
CA VAL A 284 -15.09 1.61 -8.75
C VAL A 284 -14.35 1.44 -7.43
N THR A 285 -14.91 0.65 -6.50
CA THR A 285 -14.27 0.35 -5.21
C THR A 285 -13.42 -0.91 -5.31
N LEU A 286 -12.20 -0.87 -4.78
CA LEU A 286 -11.26 -1.99 -4.77
C LEU A 286 -11.02 -2.55 -3.36
N ALA A 287 -11.21 -1.74 -2.33
CA ALA A 287 -11.06 -2.19 -0.96
C ALA A 287 -12.01 -1.47 -0.02
N VAL A 288 -12.49 -2.18 0.99
CA VAL A 288 -13.42 -1.67 2.00
C VAL A 288 -12.99 -2.08 3.41
N ALA A 289 -13.31 -1.25 4.40
CA ALA A 289 -13.22 -1.57 5.82
C ALA A 289 -14.60 -1.57 6.45
N LEU A 290 -14.80 -2.45 7.44
CA LEU A 290 -16.02 -2.59 8.21
C LEU A 290 -15.67 -2.82 9.67
N THR A 291 -16.42 -2.16 10.55
CA THR A 291 -16.41 -2.43 11.99
C THR A 291 -17.72 -3.11 12.36
N GLY A 292 -17.65 -4.32 12.88
CA GLY A 292 -18.79 -5.15 13.24
C GLY A 292 -19.46 -4.69 14.54
N GLY A 293 -20.23 -3.61 14.47
CA GLY A 293 -21.06 -3.18 15.59
C GLY A 293 -21.94 -2.00 15.20
N ASN A 294 -23.24 -2.11 15.43
CA ASN A 294 -24.12 -0.95 15.43
C ASN A 294 -23.52 0.09 16.38
N ALA A 295 -23.26 1.29 15.87
CA ALA A 295 -22.72 2.44 16.60
C ALA A 295 -23.59 2.91 17.81
N GLU A 296 -24.65 2.18 18.16
CA GLU A 296 -25.55 2.42 19.29
C GLU A 296 -25.45 1.37 20.42
N SER A 297 -24.35 0.60 20.47
CA SER A 297 -24.19 -0.45 21.49
C SER A 297 -23.39 0.07 22.69
N SER A 298 -24.10 0.22 23.81
CA SER A 298 -23.67 0.66 25.15
C SER A 298 -22.33 0.07 25.63
N GLU A 299 -21.64 0.81 26.53
CA GLU A 299 -20.31 0.61 27.16
C GLU A 299 -19.97 -0.78 27.74
N ASN A 300 -20.82 -1.80 27.59
CA ASN A 300 -20.66 -3.16 28.12
C ASN A 300 -20.83 -4.28 27.08
N THR A 301 -20.70 -3.99 25.78
CA THR A 301 -20.74 -5.02 24.73
C THR A 301 -19.31 -5.36 24.27
N ALA A 302 -19.04 -6.65 24.04
CA ALA A 302 -17.75 -7.17 23.56
C ALA A 302 -17.20 -6.36 22.36
N PRO A 303 -15.87 -6.28 22.20
CA PRO A 303 -15.27 -5.53 21.09
C PRO A 303 -15.84 -5.99 19.76
N ALA A 304 -16.26 -5.02 18.94
CA ALA A 304 -16.70 -5.23 17.57
C ALA A 304 -15.55 -5.77 16.72
N GLY A 305 -15.75 -6.92 16.06
CA GLY A 305 -14.78 -7.45 15.10
C GLY A 305 -14.56 -6.50 13.93
N ARG A 306 -13.42 -6.62 13.25
CA ARG A 306 -13.06 -5.73 12.14
C ARG A 306 -12.80 -6.54 10.88
N ILE A 307 -13.21 -6.04 9.73
CA ILE A 307 -12.98 -6.69 8.44
C ILE A 307 -12.39 -5.69 7.47
N ILE A 308 -11.34 -6.08 6.75
CA ILE A 308 -10.92 -5.41 5.52
C ILE A 308 -11.07 -6.42 4.38
N VAL A 309 -11.74 -6.00 3.31
CA VAL A 309 -11.84 -6.77 2.07
C VAL A 309 -11.08 -6.02 0.99
N VAL A 310 -10.19 -6.70 0.28
CA VAL A 310 -9.46 -6.18 -0.87
C VAL A 310 -9.77 -7.07 -2.07
N GLY A 311 -10.23 -6.47 -3.16
CA GLY A 311 -10.55 -7.17 -4.41
C GLY A 311 -9.32 -7.51 -5.24
N ASP A 312 -8.18 -7.81 -4.61
CA ASP A 312 -6.97 -8.24 -5.28
C ASP A 312 -6.08 -8.92 -4.25
N MET A 313 -5.55 -10.11 -4.55
CA MET A 313 -4.45 -10.70 -3.79
C MET A 313 -3.08 -10.38 -4.39
N ASP A 314 -3.01 -10.09 -5.69
CA ASP A 314 -1.78 -9.94 -6.46
C ASP A 314 -0.99 -8.69 -6.04
N PHE A 315 -1.64 -7.67 -5.48
CA PHE A 315 -0.98 -6.47 -4.96
C PHE A 315 0.10 -6.78 -3.89
N LEU A 316 0.03 -7.95 -3.23
CA LEU A 316 1.02 -8.43 -2.27
C LEU A 316 2.14 -9.26 -2.87
N GLU A 317 2.00 -9.67 -4.13
CA GLU A 317 3.07 -10.37 -4.82
C GLU A 317 4.31 -9.48 -4.92
N GLU A 318 5.47 -10.13 -4.91
CA GLU A 318 6.76 -9.44 -4.94
C GLU A 318 6.90 -8.50 -6.15
N SER A 319 6.31 -8.86 -7.29
CA SER A 319 6.32 -8.03 -8.51
C SER A 319 5.62 -6.68 -8.31
N PHE A 320 4.47 -6.67 -7.61
CA PHE A 320 3.71 -5.47 -7.30
C PHE A 320 4.34 -4.68 -6.15
N VAL A 321 4.82 -5.36 -5.10
CA VAL A 321 5.49 -4.73 -3.95
C VAL A 321 6.78 -4.00 -4.39
N GLN A 322 7.54 -4.57 -5.33
CA GLN A 322 8.75 -3.94 -5.85
C GLN A 322 8.48 -2.65 -6.63
N VAL A 323 7.37 -2.62 -7.38
CA VAL A 323 6.97 -1.45 -8.17
C VAL A 323 6.29 -0.40 -7.28
N SER A 324 5.51 -0.83 -6.31
CA SER A 324 4.73 0.00 -5.39
C SER A 324 4.96 -0.44 -3.95
N PRO A 325 5.99 0.09 -3.26
CA PRO A 325 6.23 -0.21 -1.85
C PRO A 325 5.04 0.13 -0.94
N ASP A 326 4.20 1.09 -1.34
CA ASP A 326 2.97 1.48 -0.65
C ASP A 326 1.99 0.30 -0.48
N ASN A 327 2.05 -0.72 -1.36
CA ASN A 327 1.24 -1.93 -1.24
C ASN A 327 1.55 -2.71 0.04
N LEU A 328 2.85 -2.93 0.33
CA LEU A 328 3.29 -3.60 1.55
C LEU A 328 2.92 -2.78 2.78
N ILE A 329 3.11 -1.46 2.71
CA ILE A 329 2.77 -0.54 3.81
C ILE A 329 1.26 -0.60 4.08
N PHE A 330 0.40 -0.61 3.06
CA PHE A 330 -1.04 -0.78 3.22
C PHE A 330 -1.39 -2.10 3.92
N ALA A 331 -0.76 -3.20 3.51
CA ALA A 331 -1.01 -4.52 4.09
C ALA A 331 -0.64 -4.59 5.57
N GLU A 332 0.55 -4.08 5.94
CA GLU A 332 0.97 -3.97 7.33
C GLU A 332 0.03 -3.05 8.13
N ASN A 333 -0.43 -1.93 7.56
CA ASN A 333 -1.40 -1.06 8.21
C ASN A 333 -2.74 -1.77 8.45
N ALA A 334 -3.21 -2.54 7.46
CA ALA A 334 -4.43 -3.31 7.56
C ALA A 334 -4.31 -4.36 8.68
N VAL A 335 -3.20 -5.09 8.75
CA VAL A 335 -2.94 -6.05 9.84
C VAL A 335 -2.90 -5.35 11.20
N ASP A 336 -2.15 -4.24 11.33
CA ASP A 336 -2.06 -3.46 12.57
C ASP A 336 -3.46 -2.96 13.02
N TRP A 337 -4.29 -2.50 12.08
CA TRP A 337 -5.65 -2.03 12.39
C TRP A 337 -6.61 -3.17 12.77
N LEU A 338 -6.50 -4.32 12.11
CA LEU A 338 -7.37 -5.48 12.34
C LEU A 338 -7.03 -6.22 13.63
N ALA A 339 -5.75 -6.30 13.98
CA ALA A 339 -5.27 -6.91 15.23
C ALA A 339 -5.54 -6.01 16.48
N GLN A 340 -6.27 -4.90 16.32
CA GLN A 340 -6.69 -3.97 17.38
C GLN A 340 -5.58 -3.38 18.25
N ASP A 341 -4.34 -3.28 17.76
CA ASP A 341 -3.27 -2.61 18.49
C ASP A 341 -3.31 -1.09 18.24
N GLU A 342 -4.15 -0.39 19.02
CA GLU A 342 -4.30 1.07 18.94
C GLU A 342 -2.98 1.83 19.16
N ALA A 343 -2.01 1.25 19.88
CA ALA A 343 -0.70 1.85 20.04
C ALA A 343 0.05 1.90 18.70
N LEU A 344 -0.07 0.87 17.86
CA LEU A 344 0.62 0.77 16.57
C LEU A 344 0.02 1.65 15.48
N ILE A 345 -1.31 1.79 15.45
CA ILE A 345 -2.03 2.63 14.48
C ILE A 345 -1.61 4.11 14.61
N SER A 346 -1.27 4.58 15.82
CA SER A 346 -0.88 5.97 16.05
C SER A 346 0.53 6.33 15.55
N ILE A 347 1.43 5.34 15.46
CA ILE A 347 2.87 5.54 15.23
C ILE A 347 3.18 5.69 13.73
N ARG A 348 2.48 4.99 12.84
CA ARG A 348 2.77 5.01 11.39
C ARG A 348 2.20 6.21 10.63
N SER A 349 1.54 7.11 11.35
CA SER A 349 0.68 8.18 10.83
C SER A 349 1.33 9.35 10.10
N LYS A 350 2.66 9.32 9.93
CA LYS A 350 3.40 10.58 9.78
C LYS A 350 4.50 10.59 8.75
N THR A 351 4.70 9.51 8.02
CA THR A 351 5.73 9.46 6.99
C THR A 351 5.17 10.07 5.71
N ARG A 352 5.28 11.39 5.59
CA ARG A 352 4.77 12.15 4.43
C ARG A 352 5.56 11.81 3.17
N THR A 353 5.04 10.90 2.35
CA THR A 353 5.41 10.84 0.94
C THR A 353 4.42 11.73 0.17
N PRO A 354 4.89 12.70 -0.63
CA PRO A 354 3.97 13.52 -1.41
C PRO A 354 3.27 12.67 -2.47
N PRO A 355 1.94 12.83 -2.64
CA PRO A 355 1.17 12.07 -3.61
C PRO A 355 1.70 12.27 -5.03
N PRO A 356 1.75 11.21 -5.86
CA PRO A 356 2.04 11.32 -7.27
C PRO A 356 0.99 12.24 -7.89
N MET A 357 1.43 13.14 -8.75
CA MET A 357 0.53 14.07 -9.42
C MET A 357 -0.29 13.31 -10.46
N VAL A 358 -1.56 13.07 -10.15
CA VAL A 358 -2.55 12.59 -11.12
C VAL A 358 -3.00 13.78 -11.95
N PHE A 359 -2.74 13.76 -13.24
CA PHE A 359 -3.17 14.82 -14.17
C PHE A 359 -4.49 14.42 -14.81
N THR A 360 -5.49 15.28 -14.71
CA THR A 360 -6.83 15.05 -15.28
C THR A 360 -6.91 15.33 -16.78
N SER A 361 -5.84 15.87 -17.38
CA SER A 361 -5.79 16.22 -18.81
C SER A 361 -4.38 16.10 -19.39
N ASP A 362 -4.27 15.52 -20.58
CA ASP A 362 -3.02 15.42 -21.34
C ASP A 362 -2.39 16.78 -21.63
N LEU A 363 -3.20 17.84 -21.81
CA LEU A 363 -2.73 19.20 -22.03
C LEU A 363 -2.04 19.77 -20.78
N GLN A 364 -2.51 19.45 -19.58
CA GLN A 364 -1.87 19.88 -18.33
C GLN A 364 -0.55 19.15 -18.12
N LYS A 365 -0.54 17.83 -18.35
CA LYS A 365 0.66 16.98 -18.27
C LYS A 365 1.73 17.44 -19.28
N ALA A 366 1.32 17.70 -20.52
CA ALA A 366 2.20 18.23 -21.56
C ALA A 366 2.66 19.65 -21.23
N GLY A 367 1.77 20.53 -20.77
CA GLY A 367 2.07 21.90 -20.38
C GLY A 367 3.10 21.99 -19.25
N LEU A 368 2.97 21.18 -18.20
CA LEU A 368 3.95 21.12 -17.12
C LEU A 368 5.29 20.53 -17.60
N ARG A 369 5.27 19.44 -18.36
CA ARG A 369 6.48 18.79 -18.86
C ARG A 369 7.27 19.72 -19.78
N TRP A 370 6.61 20.31 -20.78
CA TRP A 370 7.25 21.21 -21.74
C TRP A 370 7.53 22.59 -21.14
N GLY A 371 6.67 23.07 -20.25
CA GLY A 371 6.88 24.31 -19.50
C GLY A 371 8.13 24.23 -18.62
N ASN A 372 8.37 23.11 -17.95
CA ASN A 372 9.57 22.94 -17.14
C ASN A 372 10.83 22.70 -18.02
N LEU A 373 10.70 21.85 -19.05
CA LEU A 373 11.81 21.51 -19.95
C LEU A 373 12.31 22.69 -20.79
N ILE A 374 11.41 23.55 -21.28
CA ILE A 374 11.75 24.70 -22.14
C ILE A 374 11.77 26.00 -21.35
N GLY A 375 10.85 26.18 -20.41
CA GLY A 375 10.67 27.43 -19.68
C GLY A 375 11.86 27.80 -18.81
N ILE A 376 12.43 26.85 -18.05
CA ILE A 376 13.61 27.13 -17.21
C ILE A 376 14.81 27.57 -18.07
N PRO A 377 15.21 26.84 -19.13
CA PRO A 377 16.26 27.32 -20.03
C PRO A 377 15.98 28.69 -20.65
N LEU A 378 14.73 28.95 -21.08
CA LEU A 378 14.36 30.25 -21.66
C LEU A 378 14.49 31.39 -20.66
N VAL A 379 14.11 31.18 -19.39
CA VAL A 379 14.28 32.19 -18.34
C VAL A 379 15.76 32.52 -18.14
N VAL A 380 16.63 31.51 -18.14
CA VAL A 380 18.09 31.70 -18.03
C VAL A 380 18.64 32.48 -19.23
N VAL A 381 18.24 32.11 -20.45
CA VAL A 381 18.66 32.80 -21.68
C VAL A 381 18.17 34.25 -21.66
N PHE A 382 16.90 34.47 -21.31
CA PHE A 382 16.32 35.80 -21.21
C PHE A 382 17.06 36.67 -20.19
N PHE A 383 17.35 36.14 -19.00
CA PHE A 383 18.11 36.85 -17.98
C PHE A 383 19.54 37.16 -18.44
N GLY A 384 20.17 36.24 -19.17
CA GLY A 384 21.47 36.44 -19.82
C GLY A 384 21.46 37.57 -20.84
N VAL A 385 20.50 37.57 -21.75
CA VAL A 385 20.31 38.62 -22.78
C VAL A 385 20.05 39.98 -22.14
N MET A 386 19.17 40.02 -21.14
CA MET A 386 18.82 41.25 -20.42
C MET A 386 20.03 41.83 -19.67
N LYS A 387 20.87 40.98 -19.06
CA LYS A 387 22.11 41.39 -18.39
C LYS A 387 23.16 41.91 -19.39
N VAL A 388 23.32 41.27 -20.55
CA VAL A 388 24.29 41.66 -21.59
C VAL A 388 23.88 42.98 -22.25
N THR A 389 22.61 43.14 -22.60
CA THR A 389 22.08 44.38 -23.19
C THR A 389 22.10 45.53 -22.19
N GLY A 390 21.78 45.27 -20.91
CA GLY A 390 21.93 46.25 -19.83
C GLY A 390 23.37 46.68 -19.57
N ARG A 391 24.35 45.78 -19.75
CA ARG A 391 25.79 46.11 -19.71
C ARG A 391 26.22 46.97 -20.90
N ARG A 392 25.75 46.65 -22.12
CA ARG A 392 26.05 47.45 -23.32
C ARG A 392 25.53 48.88 -23.21
N ARG A 393 24.28 49.07 -22.75
CA ARG A 393 23.71 50.41 -22.52
C ARG A 393 24.49 51.23 -21.48
N ARG A 394 24.99 50.60 -20.41
CA ARG A 394 25.84 51.27 -19.41
C ARG A 394 27.26 51.55 -19.90
N ALA A 395 27.78 50.71 -20.81
CA ALA A 395 29.06 50.95 -21.45
C ALA A 395 28.96 52.14 -22.42
N GLU A 396 27.93 52.19 -23.28
CA GLU A 396 27.69 53.28 -24.22
C GLU A 396 27.43 54.63 -23.53
N ALA A 397 26.70 54.63 -22.40
CA ALA A 397 26.49 55.83 -21.59
C ALA A 397 27.79 56.44 -21.02
N ARG A 398 28.84 55.63 -20.77
CA ARG A 398 30.14 56.14 -20.29
C ARG A 398 31.01 56.78 -21.37
N TRP A 399 30.72 56.55 -22.65
CA TRP A 399 31.45 57.17 -23.76
C TRP A 399 30.77 58.45 -24.28
N GLY A 400 29.51 58.70 -23.92
CA GLY A 400 28.81 59.96 -24.22
C GLY A 400 29.34 61.15 -23.42
N ASP A 401 29.75 60.95 -22.16
CA ASP A 401 30.27 62.00 -21.28
C ASP A 401 31.74 62.38 -21.55
N ILE A 402 32.42 61.72 -22.50
CA ILE A 402 33.83 62.00 -22.87
C ILE A 402 33.92 62.83 -24.17
N ILE A 403 32.81 63.07 -24.88
CA ILE A 403 32.81 63.76 -26.19
C ILE A 403 31.93 65.02 -26.23
N THR A 404 31.48 65.56 -25.09
CA THR A 404 30.83 66.89 -25.03
C THR A 404 31.69 67.93 -24.35
#